data_AF-A0A924RJ29-F1
#
_entry.id   AF-A0A924RJ29-F1
#
_cell.length_a   1.000
_cell.length_b   1.000
_cell.length_c   1.000
_cell.angle_alpha   90.00
_cell.angle_beta   90.00
_cell.angle_gamma   90.00
#
_symmetry.space_group_name_H-M   'P 1'
#
loop_
_entity.id
_entity.type
_entity.pdbx_description
1 polymer ?
#
loop_
_entity_poly.entity_id
_entity_poly.type
_entity_poly.pdbx_seq_one_letter_code
_entity_poly.pdbx_strand_id
1 'polypeptide(L)'
;MNEVLLGWVLAHLRPGPETGMGPVTVAVLAREAVDLAPLVAVLPPGSSVRAHLLDGDLDRLHEDLAAAGRHDVVLDLGQGPRTAVRVPLVLPHVRRGGTLLVVLPRAAAARAAVDALLDDVRALRVSGDDTGGDLDPPARRRDPRGYPERDRHALAASIAAATVDGHRLAITAGVATWSVVREARFDALLDRAPHLGRVLHREPAATWSRTAPFASNRPEEAPVADVGAPALSLRVFEDVCVVRGNVAWTHDLVLPQAFRNPARRRPRTPLLADWLPGAVRDPGHPEPTPLAGTYLHADNILRGHFGHALTEQVSHLWAWERVVADHDDVRVLLDVSRAPLAEWESPLLEAAGVPRDRVQAMTGPVRVERLLATTPAYAIGRYAHPVLRPLHRRIGDALAAHSTLTDTPTRLFMTRRGTKRACHEQAGVEALVGRHGFTVIAPEEHALPDQVALVRGAEVVAGFGGSGLFHIALTDRPTPVIAIASDNYPLANERLFAALHDHPLSVVRG
;
A
#
# COMPACT_ATOMS: atom_id res chain seq x y z
N MET A 1 -33.13 21.37 7.76
CA MET A 1 -33.55 19.96 7.96
C MET A 1 -34.91 19.94 8.68
N ASN A 2 -35.81 18.97 8.43
CA ASN A 2 -37.14 18.94 9.10
C ASN A 2 -37.11 18.21 10.46
N GLU A 3 -38.15 18.41 11.28
CA GLU A 3 -38.24 17.84 12.65
C GLU A 3 -38.21 16.31 12.67
N VAL A 4 -38.78 15.64 11.66
CA VAL A 4 -38.79 14.17 11.57
C VAL A 4 -37.37 13.62 11.40
N LEU A 5 -36.57 14.22 10.51
CA LEU A 5 -35.18 13.83 10.32
C LEU A 5 -34.33 14.17 11.54
N LEU A 6 -34.59 15.31 12.17
CA LEU A 6 -33.92 15.71 13.40
C LEU A 6 -34.16 14.70 14.53
N GLY A 7 -35.43 14.38 14.81
CA GLY A 7 -35.80 13.37 15.81
C GLY A 7 -35.23 11.99 15.48
N TRP A 8 -35.14 11.64 14.20
CA TRP A 8 -34.56 10.36 13.77
C TRP A 8 -33.05 10.29 14.06
N VAL A 9 -32.29 11.35 13.76
CA VAL A 9 -30.87 11.44 14.11
C VAL A 9 -30.68 11.36 15.62
N LEU A 10 -31.41 12.16 16.38
CA LEU A 10 -31.31 12.21 17.85
C LEU A 10 -31.61 10.85 18.49
N ALA A 11 -32.60 10.10 17.98
CA ALA A 11 -32.93 8.77 18.48
C ALA A 11 -31.80 7.73 18.31
N HIS A 12 -30.84 7.98 17.42
CA HIS A 12 -29.71 7.08 17.15
C HIS A 12 -28.38 7.58 17.73
N LEU A 13 -28.38 8.75 18.36
CA LEU A 13 -27.26 9.19 19.19
C LEU A 13 -27.38 8.53 20.56
N ARG A 14 -26.54 7.53 20.82
CA ARG A 14 -26.52 6.84 22.12
C ARG A 14 -25.78 7.68 23.16
N PRO A 15 -26.33 7.90 24.37
CA PRO A 15 -25.54 8.41 25.49
C PRO A 15 -24.48 7.38 25.92
N GLY A 16 -23.32 7.84 26.36
CA GLY A 16 -22.28 6.99 26.94
C GLY A 16 -22.72 6.43 28.32
N PRO A 17 -22.13 5.31 28.78
CA PRO A 17 -22.59 4.62 29.99
C PRO A 17 -22.40 5.39 31.31
N GLU A 18 -21.62 6.49 31.37
CA GLU A 18 -21.28 7.12 32.66
C GLU A 18 -21.45 8.65 32.76
N THR A 19 -21.80 9.38 31.70
CA THR A 19 -22.14 10.82 31.76
C THR A 19 -23.03 11.16 30.56
N GLY A 20 -23.69 12.33 30.54
CA GLY A 20 -24.53 12.77 29.42
C GLY A 20 -23.85 12.65 28.04
N MET A 21 -24.62 12.87 26.97
CA MET A 21 -24.11 12.75 25.60
C MET A 21 -22.90 13.69 25.41
N GLY A 22 -21.70 13.12 25.32
CA GLY A 22 -20.48 13.86 25.00
C GLY A 22 -20.54 14.44 23.57
N PRO A 23 -19.51 15.17 23.14
CA PRO A 23 -19.42 15.67 21.76
C PRO A 23 -19.60 14.53 20.76
N VAL A 24 -20.47 14.74 19.77
CA VAL A 24 -20.72 13.76 18.69
C VAL A 24 -20.34 14.32 17.33
N THR A 25 -20.04 13.44 16.38
CA THR A 25 -19.69 13.77 15.00
C THR A 25 -20.75 13.22 14.04
N VAL A 26 -21.38 14.11 13.28
CA VAL A 26 -22.46 13.78 12.34
C VAL A 26 -22.11 14.20 10.92
N ALA A 27 -22.20 13.29 9.96
CA ALA A 27 -22.15 13.63 8.53
C ALA A 27 -23.55 13.62 7.92
N VAL A 28 -23.84 14.56 7.03
CA VAL A 28 -25.05 14.62 6.23
C VAL A 28 -24.68 14.57 4.75
N LEU A 29 -25.12 13.53 4.04
CA LEU A 29 -24.88 13.36 2.61
C LEU A 29 -26.12 13.78 1.85
N ALA A 30 -26.02 14.77 0.96
CA ALA A 30 -27.18 15.30 0.25
C ALA A 30 -26.83 15.69 -1.19
N ARG A 31 -27.82 15.70 -2.09
CA ARG A 31 -27.62 16.13 -3.49
C ARG A 31 -27.62 17.65 -3.67
N GLU A 32 -28.05 18.37 -2.64
CA GLU A 32 -28.19 19.82 -2.60
C GLU A 32 -27.76 20.31 -1.21
N ALA A 33 -27.54 21.61 -1.06
CA ALA A 33 -27.21 22.21 0.23
C ALA A 33 -28.34 21.98 1.24
N VAL A 34 -27.97 21.59 2.46
CA VAL A 34 -28.92 21.34 3.56
C VAL A 34 -28.63 22.33 4.67
N ASP A 35 -29.67 23.03 5.12
CA ASP A 35 -29.58 23.83 6.35
C ASP A 35 -29.41 22.91 7.57
N LEU A 36 -28.23 23.03 8.19
CA LEU A 36 -27.78 22.27 9.35
C LEU A 36 -28.04 23.01 10.67
N ALA A 37 -28.45 24.27 10.67
CA ALA A 37 -28.63 25.05 11.90
C ALA A 37 -29.58 24.36 12.91
N PRO A 38 -30.71 23.75 12.49
CA PRO A 38 -31.58 23.00 13.41
C PRO A 38 -30.89 21.79 14.05
N LEU A 39 -29.97 21.13 13.35
CA LEU A 39 -29.21 20.00 13.90
C LEU A 39 -28.18 20.49 14.92
N VAL A 40 -27.40 21.51 14.56
CA VAL A 40 -26.36 22.06 15.44
C VAL A 40 -26.96 22.59 16.75
N ALA A 41 -28.14 23.21 16.70
CA ALA A 41 -28.80 23.79 17.87
C ALA A 41 -29.21 22.79 18.94
N VAL A 42 -29.37 21.50 18.60
CA VAL A 42 -29.84 20.46 19.54
C VAL A 42 -28.76 19.45 19.93
N LEU A 43 -27.57 19.53 19.32
CA LEU A 43 -26.45 18.65 19.64
C LEU A 43 -25.68 19.14 20.87
N PRO A 44 -25.02 18.23 21.61
CA PRO A 44 -24.17 18.60 22.74
C PRO A 44 -23.07 19.61 22.33
N PRO A 45 -22.68 20.54 23.22
CA PRO A 45 -21.56 21.43 22.98
C PRO A 45 -20.29 20.68 22.57
N GLY A 46 -19.55 21.20 21.60
CA GLY A 46 -18.35 20.56 21.04
C GLY A 46 -18.63 19.52 19.95
N SER A 47 -19.88 19.21 19.66
CA SER A 47 -20.25 18.33 18.54
C SER A 47 -19.87 18.93 17.18
N SER A 48 -19.55 18.08 16.22
CA SER A 48 -19.23 18.48 14.85
C SER A 48 -20.28 17.96 13.87
N VAL A 49 -20.72 18.83 12.95
CA VAL A 49 -21.66 18.46 11.88
C VAL A 49 -21.09 18.90 10.54
N ARG A 50 -21.04 17.98 9.57
CA ARG A 50 -20.54 18.27 8.22
C ARG A 50 -21.53 17.82 7.16
N ALA A 51 -21.81 18.67 6.19
CA ALA A 51 -22.55 18.30 4.99
C ALA A 51 -21.59 17.98 3.85
N HIS A 52 -21.89 16.91 3.11
CA HIS A 52 -21.15 16.47 1.93
C HIS A 52 -22.10 16.41 0.73
N LEU A 53 -21.71 17.08 -0.36
CA LEU A 53 -22.48 17.10 -1.60
C LEU A 53 -22.29 15.79 -2.37
N LEU A 54 -23.39 15.19 -2.82
CA LEU A 54 -23.42 13.99 -3.64
C LEU A 54 -23.40 14.36 -5.14
N ASP A 55 -22.25 14.80 -5.61
CA ASP A 55 -21.98 15.12 -7.03
C ASP A 55 -21.79 13.88 -7.92
N GLY A 56 -21.48 12.73 -7.32
CA GLY A 56 -21.28 11.47 -8.02
C GLY A 56 -19.86 10.95 -8.13
N ASP A 57 -18.85 11.68 -7.69
CA ASP A 57 -17.53 11.14 -7.43
C ASP A 57 -17.55 10.44 -6.05
N LEU A 58 -17.75 9.12 -6.07
CA LEU A 58 -17.74 8.32 -4.85
C LEU A 58 -16.35 8.25 -4.19
N ASP A 59 -15.27 8.40 -4.97
CA ASP A 59 -13.92 8.46 -4.39
C ASP A 59 -13.73 9.78 -3.64
N ARG A 60 -14.22 10.90 -4.19
CA ARG A 60 -14.25 12.20 -3.50
C ARG A 60 -15.05 12.15 -2.20
N LEU A 61 -16.25 11.54 -2.23
CA LEU A 61 -17.04 11.33 -1.02
C LEU A 61 -16.28 10.51 0.04
N HIS A 62 -15.59 9.44 -0.38
CA HIS A 62 -14.78 8.63 0.51
C HIS A 62 -13.62 9.43 1.13
N GLU A 63 -12.93 10.26 0.34
CA GLU A 63 -11.86 11.14 0.81
C GLU A 63 -12.35 12.18 1.81
N ASP A 64 -13.49 12.82 1.55
CA ASP A 64 -14.05 13.85 2.42
C ASP A 64 -14.47 13.26 3.77
N LEU A 65 -15.06 12.06 3.75
CA LEU A 65 -15.40 11.33 4.97
C LEU A 65 -14.15 10.86 5.71
N ALA A 66 -13.13 10.37 5.00
CA ALA A 66 -11.85 10.00 5.61
C ALA A 66 -11.16 11.20 6.28
N ALA A 67 -11.25 12.38 5.68
CA ALA A 67 -10.69 13.62 6.24
C ALA A 67 -11.42 14.12 7.49
N ALA A 68 -12.72 13.82 7.59
CA ALA A 68 -13.54 14.18 8.74
C ALA A 68 -13.35 13.25 9.94
N GLY A 69 -12.77 12.07 9.73
CA GLY A 69 -12.65 11.03 10.76
C GLY A 69 -13.89 10.16 10.86
N ARG A 70 -14.07 9.48 12.00
CA ARG A 70 -15.21 8.58 12.23
C ARG A 70 -16.42 9.35 12.74
N HIS A 71 -17.59 8.90 12.32
CA HIS A 71 -18.87 9.54 12.65
C HIS A 71 -19.69 8.67 13.59
N ASP A 72 -20.34 9.30 14.57
CA ASP A 72 -21.39 8.71 15.39
C ASP A 72 -22.60 8.35 14.53
N VAL A 73 -22.99 9.28 13.67
CA VAL A 73 -24.11 9.14 12.74
C VAL A 73 -23.72 9.67 11.37
N VAL A 74 -24.07 8.90 10.33
CA VAL A 74 -24.05 9.41 8.96
C VAL A 74 -25.47 9.36 8.42
N LEU A 75 -26.02 10.50 8.01
CA LEU A 75 -27.35 10.64 7.42
C LEU A 75 -27.24 10.78 5.90
N ASP A 76 -27.66 9.77 5.16
CA ASP A 76 -27.70 9.76 3.70
C ASP A 76 -29.10 10.15 3.19
N LEU A 77 -29.22 11.37 2.68
CA LEU A 77 -30.41 11.96 2.07
C LEU A 77 -30.44 11.79 0.54
N GLY A 78 -29.51 11.04 -0.05
CA GLY A 78 -29.27 11.02 -1.48
C GLY A 78 -30.39 10.41 -2.33
N GLN A 79 -31.12 9.42 -1.80
CA GLN A 79 -32.29 8.75 -2.43
C GLN A 79 -32.15 8.28 -3.90
N GLY A 80 -30.93 8.24 -4.46
CA GLY A 80 -30.68 7.98 -5.88
C GLY A 80 -30.31 6.54 -6.23
N PRO A 81 -30.11 6.23 -7.53
CA PRO A 81 -29.75 4.89 -8.03
C PRO A 81 -28.48 4.29 -7.42
N ARG A 82 -27.57 5.14 -6.93
CA ARG A 82 -26.31 4.71 -6.30
C ARG A 82 -26.42 4.42 -4.80
N THR A 83 -27.61 4.41 -4.22
CA THR A 83 -27.78 4.20 -2.77
C THR A 83 -27.23 2.84 -2.32
N ALA A 84 -27.52 1.77 -3.06
CA ALA A 84 -26.96 0.44 -2.77
C ALA A 84 -25.43 0.38 -2.85
N VAL A 85 -24.81 1.22 -3.68
CA VAL A 85 -23.34 1.32 -3.80
C VAL A 85 -22.73 2.22 -2.71
N ARG A 86 -23.45 3.27 -2.29
CA ARG A 86 -22.99 4.17 -1.21
C ARG A 86 -22.99 3.50 0.15
N VAL A 87 -23.96 2.63 0.46
CA VAL A 87 -24.02 1.93 1.76
C VAL A 87 -22.69 1.25 2.14
N PRO A 88 -22.12 0.33 1.33
CA PRO A 88 -20.84 -0.31 1.66
C PRO A 88 -19.63 0.63 1.60
N LEU A 89 -19.73 1.78 0.92
CA LEU A 89 -18.67 2.80 0.87
C LEU A 89 -18.66 3.69 2.12
N VAL A 90 -19.85 4.03 2.62
CA VAL A 90 -20.06 4.97 3.73
C VAL A 90 -20.00 4.27 5.08
N LEU A 91 -20.50 3.04 5.18
CA LEU A 91 -20.54 2.29 6.44
C LEU A 91 -19.17 2.21 7.16
N PRO A 92 -18.01 2.02 6.47
CA PRO A 92 -16.71 2.07 7.11
C PRO A 92 -16.45 3.35 7.92
N HIS A 93 -16.96 4.50 7.46
CA HIS A 93 -16.76 5.81 8.10
C HIS A 93 -17.60 6.03 9.37
N VAL A 94 -18.47 5.08 9.70
CA VAL A 94 -19.25 5.07 10.93
C VAL A 94 -18.46 4.34 12.01
N ARG A 95 -18.32 4.93 13.20
CA ARG A 95 -17.64 4.28 14.33
C ARG A 95 -18.37 2.99 14.72
N ARG A 96 -17.67 2.04 15.33
CA ARG A 96 -18.31 0.86 15.91
C ARG A 96 -19.38 1.29 16.93
N GLY A 97 -20.59 0.75 16.78
CA GLY A 97 -21.77 1.11 17.57
C GLY A 97 -22.50 2.38 17.09
N GLY A 98 -21.93 3.15 16.17
CA GLY A 98 -22.59 4.26 15.48
C GLY A 98 -23.58 3.78 14.41
N THR A 99 -24.31 4.72 13.79
CA THR A 99 -25.40 4.39 12.87
C THR A 99 -25.32 5.12 11.52
N LEU A 100 -25.42 4.38 10.42
CA LEU A 100 -25.72 4.90 9.09
C LEU A 100 -27.25 4.95 8.91
N LEU A 101 -27.79 6.15 8.80
CA LEU A 101 -29.19 6.43 8.52
C LEU A 101 -29.35 6.73 7.03
N VAL A 102 -30.18 5.97 6.33
CA VAL A 102 -30.40 6.11 4.89
C VAL A 102 -31.86 6.39 4.62
N VAL A 103 -32.16 7.51 3.97
CA VAL A 103 -33.50 7.71 3.41
C VAL A 103 -33.59 6.93 2.10
N LEU A 104 -34.45 5.93 2.09
CA LEU A 104 -34.54 4.96 1.01
C LEU A 104 -35.07 5.60 -0.28
N PRO A 105 -34.56 5.20 -1.45
CA PRO A 105 -35.05 5.69 -2.73
C PRO A 105 -36.56 5.48 -2.90
N ARG A 106 -37.23 6.46 -3.50
CA ARG A 106 -38.65 6.32 -3.91
C ARG A 106 -38.80 5.57 -5.24
N ALA A 107 -37.80 5.66 -6.11
CA ALA A 107 -37.82 4.95 -7.38
C ALA A 107 -37.68 3.43 -7.16
N ALA A 108 -38.62 2.65 -7.68
CA ALA A 108 -38.73 1.21 -7.44
C ALA A 108 -37.43 0.44 -7.75
N ALA A 109 -36.78 0.72 -8.88
CA ALA A 109 -35.53 0.06 -9.25
C ALA A 109 -34.38 0.35 -8.26
N ALA A 110 -34.25 1.60 -7.82
CA ALA A 110 -33.23 1.99 -6.85
C ALA A 110 -33.53 1.43 -5.45
N ARG A 111 -34.81 1.31 -5.09
CA ARG A 111 -35.26 0.66 -3.85
C ARG A 111 -34.95 -0.83 -3.86
N ALA A 112 -35.31 -1.53 -4.93
CA ALA A 112 -35.06 -2.95 -5.11
C ALA A 112 -33.56 -3.30 -5.01
N ALA A 113 -32.67 -2.42 -5.51
CA ALA A 113 -31.23 -2.62 -5.37
C ALA A 113 -30.74 -2.55 -3.90
N VAL A 114 -31.37 -1.72 -3.06
CA VAL A 114 -31.06 -1.66 -1.62
C VAL A 114 -31.66 -2.86 -0.90
N ASP A 115 -32.89 -3.26 -1.23
CA ASP A 115 -33.53 -4.42 -0.62
C ASP A 115 -32.72 -5.71 -0.94
N ALA A 116 -32.27 -5.89 -2.20
CA ALA A 116 -31.41 -6.99 -2.59
C ALA A 116 -30.08 -7.03 -1.82
N LEU A 117 -29.47 -5.86 -1.55
CA LEU A 117 -28.27 -5.77 -0.71
C LEU A 117 -28.53 -6.25 0.72
N LEU A 118 -29.68 -5.91 1.29
CA LEU A 118 -30.07 -6.33 2.65
C LEU A 118 -30.41 -7.81 2.71
N ASP A 119 -31.07 -8.34 1.68
CA ASP A 119 -31.40 -9.77 1.57
C ASP A 119 -30.13 -10.62 1.43
N ASP A 120 -29.15 -10.15 0.64
CA ASP A 120 -27.81 -10.75 0.57
C ASP A 120 -27.14 -10.83 1.95
N VAL A 121 -27.19 -9.73 2.73
CA VAL A 121 -26.63 -9.69 4.09
C VAL A 121 -27.35 -10.65 5.03
N ARG A 122 -28.68 -10.75 4.94
CA ARG A 122 -29.49 -11.68 5.75
C ARG A 122 -29.18 -13.13 5.39
N ALA A 123 -29.11 -13.45 4.10
CA ALA A 123 -28.81 -14.79 3.64
C ALA A 123 -27.46 -15.29 4.18
N LEU A 124 -26.41 -14.45 4.11
CA LEU A 124 -25.08 -14.76 4.65
C LEU A 124 -25.04 -14.92 6.18
N ARG A 125 -26.00 -14.32 6.89
CA ARG A 125 -26.13 -14.44 8.35
C ARG A 125 -26.93 -15.65 8.79
N VAL A 126 -27.89 -16.08 7.98
CA VAL A 126 -28.78 -17.22 8.25
C VAL A 126 -28.15 -18.54 7.80
N SER A 127 -27.30 -18.54 6.77
CA SER A 127 -26.58 -19.74 6.30
C SER A 127 -25.48 -20.25 7.26
N GLY A 128 -25.40 -19.71 8.48
CA GLY A 128 -24.68 -20.35 9.58
C GLY A 128 -25.59 -21.40 10.20
N ASP A 129 -25.44 -22.66 9.79
CA ASP A 129 -26.27 -23.79 10.22
C ASP A 129 -26.35 -23.96 11.75
N ASP A 130 -27.41 -24.66 12.21
CA ASP A 130 -27.74 -25.12 13.58
C ASP A 130 -26.64 -25.93 14.31
N THR A 131 -25.40 -25.92 13.81
CA THR A 131 -24.19 -26.44 14.45
C THR A 131 -23.22 -25.34 14.90
N GLY A 132 -23.60 -24.06 14.82
CA GLY A 132 -22.80 -22.94 15.33
C GLY A 132 -21.73 -22.43 14.36
N GLY A 133 -22.04 -22.38 13.06
CA GLY A 133 -21.15 -21.76 12.07
C GLY A 133 -21.20 -20.23 12.16
N ASP A 134 -20.20 -19.60 12.78
CA ASP A 134 -20.00 -18.14 12.78
C ASP A 134 -19.98 -17.57 11.35
N LEU A 135 -20.44 -16.32 11.19
CA LEU A 135 -20.16 -15.50 10.01
C LEU A 135 -18.69 -15.66 9.61
N ASP A 136 -18.39 -15.91 8.33
CA ASP A 136 -17.01 -16.05 7.82
C ASP A 136 -16.51 -14.71 7.24
N PRO A 137 -15.92 -13.80 8.06
CA PRO A 137 -15.40 -12.53 7.57
C PRO A 137 -14.13 -12.70 6.73
N PRO A 138 -13.74 -11.68 5.94
CA PRO A 138 -12.46 -11.69 5.27
C PRO A 138 -11.27 -11.87 6.22
N ALA A 139 -10.39 -12.81 5.89
CA ALA A 139 -9.20 -13.13 6.67
C ALA A 139 -8.00 -12.23 6.33
N ARG A 140 -7.05 -12.13 7.27
CA ARG A 140 -5.73 -11.52 7.01
C ARG A 140 -4.92 -12.39 6.03
N ARG A 141 -3.94 -11.80 5.35
CA ARG A 141 -2.98 -12.43 4.41
C ARG A 141 -3.56 -12.97 3.10
N ARG A 142 -4.37 -14.03 3.16
CA ARG A 142 -4.88 -14.73 1.97
C ARG A 142 -6.32 -15.11 2.19
N ASP A 143 -7.17 -14.46 1.42
CA ASP A 143 -8.57 -14.84 1.26
C ASP A 143 -8.73 -15.34 -0.19
N PRO A 144 -9.18 -16.58 -0.41
CA PRO A 144 -9.28 -17.17 -1.74
C PRO A 144 -10.41 -16.55 -2.58
N ARG A 145 -11.37 -15.86 -1.96
CA ARG A 145 -12.54 -15.29 -2.63
C ARG A 145 -12.17 -14.09 -3.51
N GLY A 146 -12.96 -13.89 -4.56
CA GLY A 146 -12.89 -12.69 -5.41
C GLY A 146 -13.35 -11.43 -4.66
N TYR A 147 -13.00 -10.23 -5.16
CA TYR A 147 -13.42 -8.97 -4.53
C TYR A 147 -14.94 -8.87 -4.27
N PRO A 148 -15.84 -9.22 -5.21
CA PRO A 148 -17.28 -9.06 -4.98
C PRO A 148 -17.80 -9.91 -3.81
N GLU A 149 -17.35 -11.16 -3.74
CA GLU A 149 -17.75 -12.09 -2.67
C GLU A 149 -17.17 -11.65 -1.32
N ARG A 150 -15.91 -11.23 -1.29
CA ARG A 150 -15.29 -10.67 -0.08
C ARG A 150 -16.01 -9.44 0.44
N ASP A 151 -16.39 -8.52 -0.45
CA ASP A 151 -17.10 -7.30 -0.07
C ASP A 151 -18.49 -7.64 0.52
N ARG A 152 -19.18 -8.66 -0.01
CA ARG A 152 -20.45 -9.15 0.54
C ARG A 152 -20.26 -9.70 1.96
N HIS A 153 -19.26 -10.56 2.18
CA HIS A 153 -18.95 -11.10 3.51
C HIS A 153 -18.49 -10.01 4.49
N ALA A 154 -17.66 -9.06 4.04
CA ALA A 154 -17.23 -7.92 4.85
C ALA A 154 -18.42 -7.03 5.25
N LEU A 155 -19.32 -6.75 4.32
CA LEU A 155 -20.52 -5.96 4.58
C LEU A 155 -21.43 -6.67 5.59
N ALA A 156 -21.68 -7.96 5.38
CA ALA A 156 -22.49 -8.77 6.30
C ALA A 156 -21.88 -8.81 7.70
N ALA A 157 -20.55 -8.92 7.83
CA ALA A 157 -19.85 -8.84 9.10
C ALA A 157 -19.87 -7.43 9.73
N SER A 158 -19.99 -6.37 8.91
CA SER A 158 -19.94 -4.96 9.37
C SER A 158 -21.26 -4.44 9.93
N ILE A 159 -22.40 -5.10 9.68
CA ILE A 159 -23.73 -4.61 10.06
C ILE A 159 -24.14 -5.21 11.41
N ALA A 160 -23.95 -4.58 12.56
CA ALA A 160 -24.43 -5.17 13.82
C ALA A 160 -25.95 -5.40 13.81
N ALA A 161 -26.71 -4.41 13.35
CA ALA A 161 -28.15 -4.46 13.21
C ALA A 161 -28.59 -3.62 12.00
N ALA A 162 -29.71 -3.99 11.37
CA ALA A 162 -30.34 -3.19 10.33
C ALA A 162 -31.87 -3.20 10.52
N THR A 163 -32.47 -2.01 10.59
CA THR A 163 -33.93 -1.84 10.73
C THR A 163 -34.46 -1.01 9.57
N VAL A 164 -35.62 -1.43 9.04
CA VAL A 164 -36.33 -0.71 7.98
C VAL A 164 -37.69 -0.32 8.51
N ASP A 165 -37.98 0.98 8.47
CA ASP A 165 -39.28 1.55 8.84
C ASP A 165 -39.76 2.49 7.71
N GLY A 166 -40.67 1.99 6.88
CA GLY A 166 -41.15 2.66 5.68
C GLY A 166 -40.01 3.02 4.71
N HIS A 167 -39.70 4.32 4.63
CA HIS A 167 -38.63 4.87 3.78
C HIS A 167 -37.33 5.17 4.55
N ARG A 168 -37.18 4.65 5.77
CA ARG A 168 -36.01 4.85 6.62
C ARG A 168 -35.30 3.53 6.84
N LEU A 169 -34.00 3.50 6.58
CA LEU A 169 -33.11 2.39 6.92
C LEU A 169 -32.09 2.89 7.94
N ALA A 170 -31.97 2.19 9.06
CA ALA A 170 -30.90 2.42 10.03
C ALA A 170 -29.99 1.19 10.09
N ILE A 171 -28.69 1.40 9.90
CA ILE A 171 -27.66 0.35 9.97
C ILE A 171 -26.71 0.70 11.11
N THR A 172 -26.63 -0.15 12.13
CA THR A 172 -25.63 -0.02 13.20
C THR A 172 -24.32 -0.67 12.76
N ALA A 173 -23.20 0.06 12.80
CA ALA A 173 -21.88 -0.48 12.46
C ALA A 173 -21.35 -1.41 13.57
N GLY A 174 -21.00 -2.64 13.22
CA GLY A 174 -20.48 -3.66 14.14
C GLY A 174 -18.96 -3.78 14.17
N VAL A 175 -18.28 -3.27 13.14
CA VAL A 175 -16.83 -3.42 12.95
C VAL A 175 -16.17 -2.05 12.84
N ALA A 176 -15.09 -1.85 13.59
CA ALA A 176 -14.22 -0.70 13.42
C ALA A 176 -13.33 -0.88 12.20
N THR A 177 -13.10 0.19 11.45
CA THR A 177 -12.30 0.18 10.21
C THR A 177 -11.39 1.40 10.15
N TRP A 178 -10.31 1.30 9.39
CA TRP A 178 -9.47 2.42 8.99
C TRP A 178 -9.59 2.68 7.50
N SER A 179 -9.48 3.95 7.11
CA SER A 179 -9.63 4.42 5.74
C SER A 179 -8.35 4.18 4.96
N VAL A 180 -8.50 3.87 3.68
CA VAL A 180 -7.42 3.68 2.72
C VAL A 180 -7.74 4.51 1.49
N VAL A 181 -6.99 5.58 1.31
CA VAL A 181 -7.10 6.46 0.14
C VAL A 181 -6.03 6.09 -0.88
N ARG A 182 -6.40 6.10 -2.16
CA ARG A 182 -5.51 5.71 -3.26
C ARG A 182 -4.35 6.69 -3.39
N GLU A 183 -3.14 6.19 -3.69
CA GLU A 183 -1.93 7.01 -3.88
C GLU A 183 -2.15 8.21 -4.79
N ALA A 184 -2.76 7.97 -5.96
CA ALA A 184 -3.00 9.00 -6.98
C ALA A 184 -3.96 10.12 -6.55
N ARG A 185 -4.66 9.97 -5.42
CA ARG A 185 -5.60 10.96 -4.88
C ARG A 185 -5.19 11.49 -3.51
N PHE A 186 -4.15 10.91 -2.91
CA PHE A 186 -3.74 11.20 -1.55
C PHE A 186 -3.21 12.64 -1.40
N ASP A 187 -2.46 13.15 -2.37
CA ASP A 187 -1.98 14.53 -2.36
C ASP A 187 -3.13 15.55 -2.36
N ALA A 188 -4.11 15.34 -3.25
CA ALA A 188 -5.28 16.21 -3.33
C ALA A 188 -6.16 16.15 -2.07
N LEU A 189 -6.12 15.03 -1.33
CA LEU A 189 -6.70 14.95 0.00
C LEU A 189 -5.92 15.82 0.98
N LEU A 190 -4.59 15.72 1.04
CA LEU A 190 -3.77 16.53 1.95
C LEU A 190 -3.89 18.04 1.67
N ASP A 191 -3.96 18.44 0.41
CA ASP A 191 -4.16 19.84 0.02
C ASP A 191 -5.49 20.41 0.58
N ARG A 192 -6.52 19.56 0.74
CA ARG A 192 -7.85 19.93 1.27
C ARG A 192 -7.99 19.70 2.78
N ALA A 193 -7.14 18.86 3.36
CA ALA A 193 -7.18 18.42 4.74
C ALA A 193 -5.76 18.45 5.36
N PRO A 194 -5.16 19.65 5.50
CA PRO A 194 -3.76 19.79 5.92
C PRO A 194 -3.49 19.32 7.35
N HIS A 195 -4.53 19.13 8.18
CA HIS A 195 -4.43 18.53 9.50
C HIS A 195 -4.04 17.04 9.45
N LEU A 196 -4.23 16.38 8.30
CA LEU A 196 -3.80 14.98 8.11
C LEU A 196 -2.32 14.87 7.76
N GLY A 197 -1.69 15.94 7.28
CA GLY A 197 -0.33 15.94 6.75
C GLY A 197 -0.17 16.91 5.59
N ARG A 198 1.05 17.06 5.09
CA ARG A 198 1.39 18.00 4.01
C ARG A 198 2.29 17.36 2.96
N VAL A 199 2.15 17.79 1.71
CA VAL A 199 3.08 17.46 0.64
C VAL A 199 4.24 18.45 0.68
N LEU A 200 5.47 17.95 0.87
CA LEU A 200 6.69 18.76 0.90
C LEU A 200 7.30 18.94 -0.49
N HIS A 201 7.26 17.89 -1.30
CA HIS A 201 7.85 17.91 -2.63
C HIS A 201 7.13 16.93 -3.56
N ARG A 202 7.09 17.25 -4.85
CA ARG A 202 6.53 16.42 -5.91
C ARG A 202 7.59 16.23 -7.00
N GLU A 203 7.92 14.98 -7.27
CA GLU A 203 8.69 14.56 -8.43
C GLU A 203 7.68 14.29 -9.57
N PRO A 204 7.84 14.91 -10.75
CA PRO A 204 6.88 14.77 -11.84
C PRO A 204 6.80 13.34 -12.36
N ALA A 205 5.65 12.98 -12.93
CA ALA A 205 5.50 11.74 -13.67
C ALA A 205 6.48 11.70 -14.85
N ALA A 206 6.94 10.50 -15.21
CA ALA A 206 7.93 10.34 -16.26
C ALA A 206 7.53 9.24 -17.24
N THR A 207 7.83 9.46 -18.51
CA THR A 207 7.69 8.47 -19.59
C THR A 207 8.99 8.41 -20.38
N TRP A 208 9.44 7.20 -20.70
CA TRP A 208 10.61 6.99 -21.56
C TRP A 208 10.43 5.72 -22.37
N SER A 209 11.10 5.67 -23.52
CA SER A 209 11.12 4.49 -24.36
C SER A 209 12.41 3.72 -24.15
N ARG A 210 12.30 2.39 -24.19
CA ARG A 210 13.45 1.49 -24.23
C ARG A 210 14.00 1.45 -25.66
N THR A 211 15.32 1.49 -25.79
CA THR A 211 16.00 1.36 -27.09
C THR A 211 16.72 0.02 -27.25
N ALA A 212 17.07 -0.61 -26.12
CA ALA A 212 17.87 -1.82 -26.14
C ALA A 212 17.11 -3.06 -26.66
N PRO A 213 17.78 -3.96 -27.41
CA PRO A 213 17.16 -5.15 -27.99
C PRO A 213 16.48 -6.04 -26.97
N PHE A 214 15.37 -6.66 -27.37
CA PHE A 214 14.66 -7.68 -26.60
C PHE A 214 14.50 -8.95 -27.43
N ALA A 215 14.71 -10.10 -26.80
CA ALA A 215 14.46 -11.40 -27.40
C ALA A 215 13.76 -12.32 -26.40
N SER A 216 12.93 -13.23 -26.91
CA SER A 216 12.35 -14.32 -26.11
C SER A 216 12.26 -15.58 -26.94
N ASN A 217 12.42 -16.76 -26.31
CA ASN A 217 12.09 -18.04 -26.94
C ASN A 217 10.57 -18.31 -27.00
N ARG A 218 9.76 -17.38 -26.48
CA ARG A 218 8.31 -17.36 -26.61
C ARG A 218 7.89 -16.23 -27.55
N PRO A 219 7.32 -16.53 -28.74
CA PRO A 219 7.00 -15.52 -29.75
C PRO A 219 5.93 -14.52 -29.29
N GLU A 220 5.09 -14.89 -28.31
CA GLU A 220 4.06 -14.03 -27.72
C GLU A 220 4.62 -12.99 -26.73
N GLU A 221 5.87 -13.13 -26.29
CA GLU A 221 6.46 -12.18 -25.36
C GLU A 221 7.03 -10.96 -26.09
N ALA A 222 6.58 -9.77 -25.67
CA ALA A 222 7.08 -8.49 -26.15
C ALA A 222 7.93 -7.77 -25.10
N PRO A 223 8.82 -6.84 -25.53
CA PRO A 223 9.45 -5.90 -24.61
C PRO A 223 8.44 -4.95 -23.98
N VAL A 224 8.85 -4.33 -22.88
CA VAL A 224 8.22 -3.09 -22.42
C VAL A 224 8.80 -1.95 -23.26
N ALA A 225 8.06 -1.51 -24.29
CA ALA A 225 8.53 -0.50 -25.25
C ALA A 225 8.49 0.92 -24.65
N ASP A 226 7.29 1.36 -24.24
CA ASP A 226 7.08 2.62 -23.54
C ASP A 226 6.81 2.37 -22.07
N VAL A 227 7.63 2.96 -21.21
CA VAL A 227 7.49 2.84 -19.76
C VAL A 227 6.98 4.16 -19.20
N GLY A 228 5.94 4.09 -18.38
CA GLY A 228 5.44 5.21 -17.61
C GLY A 228 5.61 4.97 -16.11
N ALA A 229 5.99 6.00 -15.39
CA ALA A 229 5.99 6.04 -13.94
C ALA A 229 5.16 7.25 -13.46
N PRO A 230 4.36 7.10 -12.39
CA PRO A 230 3.53 8.19 -11.88
C PRO A 230 4.39 9.27 -11.22
N ALA A 231 3.79 10.44 -10.99
CA ALA A 231 4.39 11.43 -10.10
C ALA A 231 4.59 10.83 -8.70
N LEU A 232 5.68 11.22 -8.04
CA LEU A 232 6.01 10.79 -6.69
C LEU A 232 5.91 11.99 -5.74
N SER A 233 5.60 11.74 -4.48
CA SER A 233 5.50 12.80 -3.48
C SER A 233 6.30 12.45 -2.25
N LEU A 234 7.00 13.44 -1.69
CA LEU A 234 7.51 13.43 -0.33
C LEU A 234 6.48 14.14 0.55
N ARG A 235 6.05 13.49 1.62
CA ARG A 235 4.99 13.96 2.52
C ARG A 235 5.49 13.96 3.96
N VAL A 236 4.93 14.85 4.76
CA VAL A 236 5.14 14.90 6.22
C VAL A 236 3.84 14.68 6.95
N PHE A 237 3.92 13.90 8.02
CA PHE A 237 2.82 13.54 8.90
C PHE A 237 3.28 13.73 10.35
N GLU A 238 2.33 14.10 11.22
CA GLU A 238 2.57 14.28 12.65
C GLU A 238 1.80 13.22 13.44
N ASP A 239 2.31 12.86 14.61
CA ASP A 239 1.71 11.88 15.53
C ASP A 239 1.33 10.55 14.83
N VAL A 240 2.33 9.91 14.23
CA VAL A 240 2.12 8.72 13.40
C VAL A 240 2.48 7.46 14.16
N CYS A 241 1.56 6.50 14.17
CA CYS A 241 1.87 5.16 14.64
C CYS A 241 2.48 4.34 13.49
N VAL A 242 3.65 3.76 13.76
CA VAL A 242 4.36 2.87 12.84
C VAL A 242 4.51 1.50 13.50
N VAL A 243 4.24 0.46 12.73
CA VAL A 243 4.43 -0.94 13.14
C VAL A 243 5.22 -1.70 12.09
N ARG A 244 5.65 -2.90 12.47
CA ARG A 244 6.33 -3.88 11.62
C ARG A 244 5.81 -3.92 10.17
N GLY A 245 6.72 -4.16 9.23
CA GLY A 245 6.40 -4.42 7.82
C GLY A 245 5.81 -3.22 7.09
N ASN A 246 6.41 -2.05 7.30
CA ASN A 246 6.12 -0.78 6.64
C ASN A 246 4.71 -0.21 6.92
N VAL A 247 3.93 -0.73 7.87
CA VAL A 247 2.57 -0.23 8.11
C VAL A 247 2.62 1.02 9.00
N ALA A 248 2.02 2.11 8.52
CA ALA A 248 1.90 3.35 9.25
C ALA A 248 0.50 3.96 9.08
N TRP A 249 0.00 4.63 10.11
CA TRP A 249 -1.27 5.34 10.08
C TRP A 249 -1.24 6.57 10.97
N THR A 250 -2.05 7.54 10.61
CA THR A 250 -2.39 8.70 11.45
C THR A 250 -3.89 8.71 11.62
N HIS A 251 -4.38 9.04 12.82
CA HIS A 251 -5.81 8.97 13.14
C HIS A 251 -6.37 7.57 12.77
N ASP A 252 -7.41 7.51 11.92
CA ASP A 252 -7.96 6.28 11.35
C ASP A 252 -7.68 6.17 9.84
N LEU A 253 -6.56 6.70 9.36
CA LEU A 253 -6.14 6.72 7.96
C LEU A 253 -4.81 5.98 7.78
N VAL A 254 -4.84 4.87 7.04
CA VAL A 254 -3.63 4.14 6.67
C VAL A 254 -2.87 4.93 5.62
N LEU A 255 -1.58 5.17 5.89
CA LEU A 255 -0.75 5.95 4.98
C LEU A 255 -0.35 5.12 3.75
N PRO A 256 -0.22 5.71 2.55
CA PRO A 256 -0.03 4.95 1.32
C PRO A 256 1.23 4.09 1.26
N GLN A 257 2.31 4.52 1.91
CA GLN A 257 3.56 3.75 1.99
C GLN A 257 3.40 2.41 2.72
N ALA A 258 2.31 2.22 3.48
CA ALA A 258 1.98 0.93 4.09
C ALA A 258 1.76 -0.21 3.10
N PHE A 259 1.62 0.12 1.82
CA PHE A 259 1.37 -0.83 0.77
C PHE A 259 2.57 -0.92 -0.17
N ARG A 260 3.08 -2.14 -0.34
CA ARG A 260 4.09 -2.50 -1.34
C ARG A 260 3.78 -2.01 -2.76
N ASN A 261 2.49 -1.87 -3.08
CA ASN A 261 2.04 -1.50 -4.41
C ASN A 261 0.88 -0.50 -4.31
N PRO A 262 1.19 0.76 -3.93
CA PRO A 262 0.18 1.76 -3.56
C PRO A 262 -0.60 2.28 -4.77
N ALA A 263 -0.09 2.06 -5.99
CA ALA A 263 -0.79 2.35 -7.24
C ALA A 263 -1.93 1.37 -7.58
N ARG A 264 -2.08 0.27 -6.83
CA ARG A 264 -3.24 -0.63 -7.03
C ARG A 264 -4.52 0.08 -6.62
N ARG A 265 -5.59 -0.11 -7.39
CA ARG A 265 -6.95 0.40 -7.04
C ARG A 265 -7.38 -0.03 -5.64
N ARG A 266 -7.04 -1.25 -5.25
CA ARG A 266 -7.18 -1.77 -3.88
C ARG A 266 -5.81 -2.25 -3.40
N PRO A 267 -5.04 -1.38 -2.74
CA PRO A 267 -3.73 -1.76 -2.25
C PRO A 267 -3.89 -2.71 -1.06
N ARG A 268 -2.93 -3.62 -0.88
CA ARG A 268 -3.01 -4.69 0.12
C ARG A 268 -1.65 -4.91 0.78
N THR A 269 -1.71 -5.26 2.05
CA THR A 269 -0.58 -5.75 2.83
C THR A 269 -1.06 -6.97 3.64
N PRO A 270 -0.26 -8.03 3.79
CA PRO A 270 -0.61 -9.20 4.61
C PRO A 270 -0.80 -8.87 6.10
N LEU A 271 -0.44 -7.67 6.54
CA LEU A 271 -0.58 -7.21 7.92
C LEU A 271 -1.95 -6.60 8.22
N LEU A 272 -2.70 -6.17 7.20
CA LEU A 272 -4.02 -5.58 7.34
C LEU A 272 -5.06 -6.44 6.61
N ALA A 273 -6.25 -6.57 7.19
CA ALA A 273 -7.37 -7.23 6.53
C ALA A 273 -8.07 -6.21 5.62
N ASP A 274 -7.91 -6.34 4.30
CA ASP A 274 -8.71 -5.61 3.31
C ASP A 274 -10.18 -6.01 3.48
N TRP A 275 -11.04 -5.01 3.71
CA TRP A 275 -12.36 -5.22 4.29
C TRP A 275 -13.47 -4.79 3.34
N LEU A 276 -13.76 -3.50 3.27
CA LEU A 276 -14.72 -2.89 2.35
C LEU A 276 -13.99 -1.93 1.39
N PRO A 277 -14.60 -1.51 0.26
CA PRO A 277 -13.97 -0.56 -0.64
C PRO A 277 -13.40 0.67 0.10
N GLY A 278 -12.09 0.89 -0.01
CA GLY A 278 -11.41 2.01 0.65
C GLY A 278 -11.20 1.83 2.15
N ALA A 279 -11.32 0.61 2.69
CA ALA A 279 -11.18 0.37 4.12
C ALA A 279 -10.47 -0.95 4.45
N VAL A 280 -9.69 -0.92 5.53
CA VAL A 280 -9.20 -2.12 6.22
C VAL A 280 -9.93 -2.27 7.54
N ARG A 281 -10.06 -3.50 8.02
CA ARG A 281 -10.52 -3.73 9.40
C ARG A 281 -9.49 -3.12 10.34
N ASP A 282 -9.98 -2.41 11.35
CA ASP A 282 -9.16 -1.88 12.44
C ASP A 282 -8.29 -3.05 12.99
N PRO A 283 -6.96 -2.98 12.86
CA PRO A 283 -6.07 -4.02 13.32
C PRO A 283 -5.92 -4.05 14.85
N GLY A 284 -6.51 -3.09 15.56
CA GLY A 284 -6.33 -2.77 16.97
C GLY A 284 -5.34 -1.62 17.16
N HIS A 285 -5.36 -1.01 18.35
CA HIS A 285 -4.38 -0.02 18.77
C HIS A 285 -3.26 -0.74 19.53
N PRO A 286 -2.12 -1.07 18.90
CA PRO A 286 -0.96 -1.45 19.69
C PRO A 286 -0.59 -0.27 20.59
N GLU A 287 -0.23 -0.52 21.85
CA GLU A 287 0.35 0.49 22.73
C GLU A 287 1.72 0.90 22.15
N PRO A 288 1.83 2.07 21.51
CA PRO A 288 3.05 2.43 20.80
C PRO A 288 3.98 3.19 21.73
N THR A 289 5.26 2.84 21.72
CA THR A 289 6.26 3.61 22.48
C THR A 289 6.46 4.98 21.83
N PRO A 290 6.35 6.09 22.57
CA PRO A 290 6.65 7.41 22.03
C PRO A 290 8.09 7.50 21.51
N LEU A 291 8.27 8.11 20.34
CA LEU A 291 9.57 8.26 19.69
C LEU A 291 9.69 9.68 19.12
N ALA A 292 10.40 10.55 19.86
CA ALA A 292 10.57 11.95 19.50
C ALA A 292 11.50 12.12 18.28
N GLY A 293 11.26 13.18 17.49
CA GLY A 293 12.08 13.51 16.32
C GLY A 293 11.45 13.20 14.97
N THR A 294 12.28 13.30 13.92
CA THR A 294 11.85 13.20 12.52
C THR A 294 12.43 11.95 11.86
N TYR A 295 11.56 11.18 11.21
CA TYR A 295 11.94 9.89 10.64
C TYR A 295 11.48 9.72 9.19
N LEU A 296 12.38 9.29 8.30
CA LEU A 296 12.00 8.81 6.97
C LEU A 296 11.60 7.33 7.04
N HIS A 297 10.41 7.01 6.55
CA HIS A 297 9.94 5.63 6.46
C HIS A 297 10.49 4.96 5.19
N ALA A 298 11.44 4.03 5.36
CA ALA A 298 12.01 3.23 4.27
C ALA A 298 12.15 1.75 4.67
N ASP A 299 11.15 1.21 5.36
CA ASP A 299 11.10 -0.20 5.73
C ASP A 299 10.55 -1.07 4.58
N ASN A 300 10.64 -2.40 4.71
CA ASN A 300 10.02 -3.32 3.76
C ASN A 300 9.41 -4.53 4.47
N ILE A 301 8.51 -5.23 3.76
CA ILE A 301 7.71 -6.28 4.37
C ILE A 301 8.44 -7.62 4.56
N LEU A 302 9.54 -7.83 3.85
CA LEU A 302 10.33 -9.06 3.86
C LEU A 302 11.80 -8.74 4.13
N ARG A 303 12.08 -8.44 5.40
CA ARG A 303 13.42 -8.13 5.91
C ARG A 303 14.43 -9.24 5.63
N GLY A 304 15.69 -8.85 5.42
CA GLY A 304 16.75 -9.76 5.05
C GLY A 304 16.63 -10.35 3.63
N HIS A 305 15.71 -9.86 2.79
CA HIS A 305 15.60 -10.28 1.40
C HIS A 305 16.07 -9.18 0.44
N PHE A 306 17.22 -9.37 -0.21
CA PHE A 306 17.83 -8.39 -1.12
C PHE A 306 16.87 -7.79 -2.15
N GLY A 307 16.06 -8.65 -2.81
CA GLY A 307 15.11 -8.17 -3.79
C GLY A 307 14.05 -7.19 -3.23
N HIS A 308 13.62 -7.37 -1.98
CA HIS A 308 12.71 -6.44 -1.31
C HIS A 308 13.43 -5.19 -0.83
N ALA A 309 14.67 -5.31 -0.35
CA ALA A 309 15.47 -4.14 -0.01
C ALA A 309 15.65 -3.21 -1.22
N LEU A 310 16.03 -3.75 -2.39
CA LEU A 310 16.28 -2.94 -3.58
C LEU A 310 15.00 -2.35 -4.21
N THR A 311 13.87 -3.08 -4.16
CA THR A 311 12.63 -2.64 -4.83
C THR A 311 11.65 -1.91 -3.92
N GLU A 312 11.71 -2.09 -2.60
CA GLU A 312 10.78 -1.48 -1.64
C GLU A 312 11.48 -0.50 -0.71
N GLN A 313 12.64 -0.85 -0.14
CA GLN A 313 13.33 0.05 0.78
C GLN A 313 14.14 1.13 0.05
N VAL A 314 15.02 0.78 -0.88
CA VAL A 314 15.80 1.74 -1.69
C VAL A 314 14.87 2.66 -2.49
N SER A 315 13.69 2.17 -2.88
CA SER A 315 12.72 2.96 -3.62
C SER A 315 12.08 4.10 -2.82
N HIS A 316 12.25 4.14 -1.50
CA HIS A 316 11.85 5.29 -0.68
C HIS A 316 12.97 6.35 -0.52
N LEU A 317 14.23 5.99 -0.83
CA LEU A 317 15.41 6.83 -0.59
C LEU A 317 15.67 7.87 -1.70
N TRP A 318 14.85 7.93 -2.74
CA TRP A 318 14.98 8.96 -3.79
C TRP A 318 14.90 10.39 -3.25
N ALA A 319 14.21 10.58 -2.12
CA ALA A 319 14.07 11.87 -1.46
C ALA A 319 15.12 12.12 -0.36
N TRP A 320 16.02 11.16 -0.09
CA TRP A 320 16.90 11.20 1.08
C TRP A 320 17.78 12.46 1.13
N GLU A 321 18.42 12.84 0.01
CA GLU A 321 19.28 14.03 -0.04
C GLU A 321 18.53 15.33 0.26
N ARG A 322 17.29 15.44 -0.23
CA ARG A 322 16.41 16.55 0.09
C ARG A 322 16.04 16.54 1.57
N VAL A 323 15.68 15.36 2.08
CA VAL A 323 15.26 15.18 3.47
C VAL A 323 16.38 15.59 4.45
N VAL A 324 17.63 15.22 4.20
CA VAL A 324 18.75 15.65 5.06
C VAL A 324 19.12 17.12 4.91
N ALA A 325 18.82 17.75 3.76
CA ALA A 325 19.01 19.19 3.57
C ALA A 325 17.97 20.03 4.33
N ASP A 326 16.75 19.50 4.49
CA ASP A 326 15.65 20.18 5.17
C ASP A 326 15.53 19.78 6.66
N HIS A 327 16.15 18.67 7.08
CA HIS A 327 16.05 18.11 8.42
C HIS A 327 17.40 17.55 8.91
N ASP A 328 18.17 18.38 9.62
CA ASP A 328 19.53 18.05 10.08
C ASP A 328 19.62 16.76 10.88
N ASP A 329 18.62 16.41 11.70
CA ASP A 329 18.64 15.23 12.60
C ASP A 329 17.78 14.05 12.13
N VAL A 330 17.29 14.07 10.89
CA VAL A 330 16.43 12.99 10.37
C VAL A 330 17.12 11.63 10.38
N ARG A 331 16.37 10.58 10.75
CA ARG A 331 16.82 9.19 10.72
C ARG A 331 15.90 8.32 9.86
N VAL A 332 16.41 7.23 9.31
CA VAL A 332 15.60 6.22 8.63
C VAL A 332 15.07 5.23 9.64
N LEU A 333 13.74 5.08 9.73
CA LEU A 333 13.10 4.16 10.66
C LEU A 333 12.94 2.77 10.04
N LEU A 334 13.48 1.73 10.69
CA LEU A 334 13.47 0.34 10.23
C LEU A 334 13.02 -0.65 11.31
N ASP A 335 12.16 -1.60 10.96
CA ASP A 335 11.73 -2.68 11.86
C ASP A 335 12.83 -3.73 12.06
N VAL A 336 13.24 -3.98 13.30
CA VAL A 336 14.18 -5.06 13.68
C VAL A 336 13.57 -5.97 14.74
N SER A 337 12.25 -5.93 14.93
CA SER A 337 11.54 -6.69 15.98
C SER A 337 11.66 -8.21 15.86
N ARG A 338 11.94 -8.73 14.66
CA ARG A 338 12.09 -10.19 14.42
C ARG A 338 13.52 -10.66 14.29
N ALA A 339 14.38 -9.82 13.73
CA ALA A 339 15.76 -10.13 13.43
C ALA A 339 16.54 -8.82 13.29
N PRO A 340 17.84 -8.82 13.62
CA PRO A 340 18.71 -7.69 13.32
C PRO A 340 18.81 -7.46 11.80
N LEU A 341 19.38 -6.31 11.42
CA LEU A 341 19.75 -6.06 10.02
C LEU A 341 20.66 -7.19 9.54
N ALA A 342 20.39 -7.72 8.34
CA ALA A 342 21.33 -8.62 7.68
C ALA A 342 22.65 -7.89 7.41
N GLU A 343 23.77 -8.61 7.41
CA GLU A 343 25.11 -8.01 7.28
C GLU A 343 25.26 -7.10 6.05
N TRP A 344 24.57 -7.43 4.96
CA TRP A 344 24.57 -6.67 3.72
C TRP A 344 23.60 -5.47 3.69
N GLU A 345 22.60 -5.39 4.58
CA GLU A 345 21.63 -4.29 4.59
C GLU A 345 22.31 -2.97 4.98
N SER A 346 23.29 -3.00 5.90
CA SER A 346 24.00 -1.78 6.32
C SER A 346 24.87 -1.18 5.20
N PRO A 347 25.76 -1.95 4.52
CA PRO A 347 26.49 -1.45 3.35
C PRO A 347 25.59 -0.92 2.23
N LEU A 348 24.42 -1.54 2.00
CA LEU A 348 23.46 -1.07 1.00
C LEU A 348 22.90 0.32 1.36
N LEU A 349 22.51 0.53 2.63
CA LEU A 349 22.00 1.81 3.12
C LEU A 349 23.10 2.89 3.12
N GLU A 350 24.31 2.55 3.56
CA GLU A 350 25.48 3.43 3.52
C GLU A 350 25.79 3.88 2.08
N ALA A 351 25.78 2.94 1.13
CA ALA A 351 25.96 3.22 -0.31
C ALA A 351 24.84 4.08 -0.90
N ALA A 352 23.63 4.01 -0.34
CA ALA A 352 22.52 4.90 -0.68
C ALA A 352 22.61 6.29 -0.03
N GLY A 353 23.63 6.52 0.81
CA GLY A 353 23.88 7.78 1.52
C GLY A 353 23.29 7.84 2.93
N VAL A 354 22.76 6.74 3.46
CA VAL A 354 22.22 6.65 4.84
C VAL A 354 23.29 6.04 5.75
N PRO A 355 24.06 6.84 6.50
CA PRO A 355 25.08 6.30 7.40
C PRO A 355 24.41 5.54 8.57
N ARG A 356 25.16 4.62 9.19
CA ARG A 356 24.64 3.73 10.25
C ARG A 356 24.03 4.47 11.44
N ASP A 357 24.60 5.59 11.85
CA ASP A 357 24.12 6.42 12.95
C ASP A 357 22.79 7.14 12.63
N ARG A 358 22.41 7.18 11.35
CA ARG A 358 21.12 7.66 10.87
C ARG A 358 20.07 6.57 10.71
N VAL A 359 20.36 5.33 11.12
CA VAL A 359 19.36 4.26 11.16
C VAL A 359 18.74 4.17 12.56
N GLN A 360 17.43 4.41 12.64
CA GLN A 360 16.64 4.16 13.84
C GLN A 360 16.01 2.77 13.77
N ALA A 361 16.50 1.88 14.63
CA ALA A 361 15.91 0.57 14.85
C ALA A 361 14.61 0.67 15.66
N MET A 362 13.58 -0.05 15.21
CA MET A 362 12.29 -0.22 15.87
C MET A 362 12.10 -1.69 16.27
N THR A 363 11.93 -1.97 17.56
CA THR A 363 11.73 -3.35 18.08
C THR A 363 10.26 -3.69 18.39
N GLY A 364 9.36 -2.72 18.26
CA GLY A 364 7.93 -2.84 18.48
C GLY A 364 7.18 -1.62 17.93
N PRO A 365 5.86 -1.54 18.09
CA PRO A 365 5.07 -0.37 17.69
C PRO A 365 5.63 0.94 18.28
N VAL A 366 5.78 1.96 17.45
CA VAL A 366 6.23 3.29 17.89
C VAL A 366 5.26 4.36 17.42
N ARG A 367 5.18 5.44 18.19
CA ARG A 367 4.45 6.66 17.82
C ARG A 367 5.47 7.77 17.63
N VAL A 368 5.74 8.11 16.37
CA VAL A 368 6.71 9.13 16.01
C VAL A 368 6.09 10.51 16.02
N GLU A 369 6.86 11.51 16.47
CA GLU A 369 6.44 12.91 16.39
C GLU A 369 6.23 13.35 14.94
N ARG A 370 7.20 13.05 14.06
CA ARG A 370 7.16 13.40 12.64
C ARG A 370 7.61 12.25 11.75
N LEU A 371 6.74 11.80 10.86
CA LEU A 371 7.05 10.82 9.82
C LEU A 371 7.11 11.50 8.46
N LEU A 372 8.25 11.38 7.80
CA LEU A 372 8.43 11.63 6.38
C LEU A 372 8.16 10.33 5.62
N ALA A 373 7.32 10.40 4.60
CA ALA A 373 7.03 9.24 3.77
C ALA A 373 6.99 9.64 2.30
N THR A 374 7.41 8.71 1.45
CA THR A 374 7.45 8.91 0.01
C THR A 374 6.49 8.00 -0.72
N THR A 375 5.96 8.45 -1.86
CA THR A 375 5.55 7.51 -2.90
C THR A 375 6.79 6.66 -3.26
N PRO A 376 6.69 5.32 -3.20
CA PRO A 376 7.83 4.48 -3.57
C PRO A 376 8.13 4.70 -5.05
N ALA A 377 9.40 4.96 -5.39
CA ALA A 377 9.83 5.13 -6.76
C ALA A 377 9.83 3.82 -7.56
N TYR A 378 9.49 2.68 -6.93
CA TYR A 378 9.39 1.37 -7.58
C TYR A 378 8.19 0.63 -7.02
N ALA A 379 7.33 0.12 -7.91
CA ALA A 379 6.20 -0.70 -7.55
C ALA A 379 6.21 -1.98 -8.38
N ILE A 380 6.40 -3.12 -7.70
CA ILE A 380 6.63 -4.42 -8.35
C ILE A 380 5.52 -4.77 -9.34
N GLY A 381 5.94 -5.06 -10.57
CA GLY A 381 5.06 -5.37 -11.70
C GLY A 381 4.16 -4.22 -12.13
N ARG A 382 4.48 -2.97 -11.78
CA ARG A 382 3.76 -1.76 -12.19
C ARG A 382 4.68 -0.73 -12.83
N TYR A 383 5.66 -0.20 -12.10
CA TYR A 383 6.56 0.84 -12.60
C TYR A 383 7.89 0.87 -11.85
N ALA A 384 8.87 1.53 -12.44
CA ALA A 384 10.15 1.90 -11.83
C ALA A 384 10.53 3.31 -12.30
N HIS A 385 10.54 4.30 -11.42
CA HIS A 385 10.69 5.71 -11.77
C HIS A 385 12.16 6.05 -12.13
N PRO A 386 12.43 6.86 -13.17
CA PRO A 386 13.78 7.19 -13.62
C PRO A 386 14.63 7.94 -12.58
N VAL A 387 14.00 8.56 -11.57
CA VAL A 387 14.69 9.13 -10.39
C VAL A 387 15.60 8.12 -9.68
N LEU A 388 15.35 6.82 -9.85
CA LEU A 388 16.19 5.77 -9.28
C LEU A 388 17.51 5.56 -10.01
N ARG A 389 17.67 5.99 -11.27
CA ARG A 389 18.91 5.79 -12.03
C ARG A 389 20.15 6.37 -11.30
N PRO A 390 20.18 7.65 -10.88
CA PRO A 390 21.34 8.20 -10.16
C PRO A 390 21.56 7.52 -8.80
N LEU A 391 20.48 7.17 -8.08
CA LEU A 391 20.57 6.47 -6.81
C LEU A 391 21.19 5.07 -6.97
N HIS A 392 20.70 4.29 -7.94
CA HIS A 392 21.25 2.97 -8.25
C HIS A 392 22.71 3.04 -8.69
N ARG A 393 23.07 4.02 -9.54
CA ARG A 393 24.45 4.22 -9.98
C ARG A 393 25.37 4.49 -8.79
N ARG A 394 24.98 5.42 -7.91
CA ARG A 394 25.73 5.74 -6.69
C ARG A 394 25.91 4.51 -5.79
N ILE A 395 24.84 3.76 -5.56
CA ILE A 395 24.88 2.54 -4.77
C ILE A 395 25.87 1.54 -5.39
N GLY A 396 25.78 1.34 -6.71
CA GLY A 396 26.68 0.46 -7.45
C GLY A 396 28.14 0.90 -7.37
N ASP A 397 28.40 2.20 -7.57
CA ASP A 397 29.75 2.79 -7.53
C ASP A 397 30.36 2.63 -6.12
N ALA A 398 29.59 2.98 -5.09
CA ALA A 398 30.03 2.88 -3.69
C ALA A 398 30.27 1.43 -3.25
N LEU A 399 29.39 0.49 -3.60
CA LEU A 399 29.57 -0.92 -3.25
C LEU A 399 30.77 -1.53 -4.00
N ALA A 400 30.91 -1.26 -5.30
CA ALA A 400 32.03 -1.79 -6.08
C ALA A 400 33.39 -1.29 -5.57
N ALA A 401 33.47 -0.04 -5.08
CA ALA A 401 34.70 0.51 -4.51
C ALA A 401 35.17 -0.21 -3.23
N HIS A 402 34.29 -0.95 -2.55
CA HIS A 402 34.61 -1.74 -1.36
C HIS A 402 34.74 -3.24 -1.64
N SER A 403 34.77 -3.64 -2.92
CA SER A 403 34.99 -5.03 -3.32
C SER A 403 36.41 -5.48 -2.96
N THR A 404 36.53 -6.75 -2.58
CA THR A 404 37.82 -7.41 -2.32
C THR A 404 38.36 -8.15 -3.55
N LEU A 405 37.54 -8.30 -4.58
CA LEU A 405 37.92 -8.98 -5.82
C LEU A 405 38.89 -8.16 -6.64
N THR A 406 39.94 -8.82 -7.13
CA THR A 406 40.95 -8.25 -8.03
C THR A 406 40.69 -8.59 -9.50
N ASP A 407 39.83 -9.57 -9.76
CA ASP A 407 39.43 -10.01 -11.09
C ASP A 407 37.92 -10.35 -11.09
N THR A 408 37.27 -10.13 -12.22
CA THR A 408 35.83 -10.36 -12.41
C THR A 408 35.59 -11.03 -13.75
N PRO A 409 34.69 -12.02 -13.84
CA PRO A 409 34.50 -12.77 -15.06
C PRO A 409 33.84 -11.93 -16.15
N THR A 410 34.27 -12.12 -17.40
CA THR A 410 33.67 -11.47 -18.57
C THR A 410 32.21 -11.89 -18.78
N ARG A 411 31.86 -13.13 -18.44
CA ARG A 411 30.50 -13.69 -18.57
C ARG A 411 30.08 -14.28 -17.23
N LEU A 412 29.02 -13.74 -16.66
CA LEU A 412 28.57 -14.10 -15.32
C LEU A 412 27.24 -14.85 -15.40
N PHE A 413 27.14 -16.00 -14.73
CA PHE A 413 25.87 -16.68 -14.53
C PHE A 413 25.50 -16.71 -13.05
N MET A 414 24.39 -16.06 -12.70
CA MET A 414 23.82 -16.09 -11.36
C MET A 414 22.95 -17.32 -11.19
N THR A 415 23.51 -18.31 -10.49
CA THR A 415 22.73 -19.44 -10.01
C THR A 415 22.02 -19.11 -8.70
N ARG A 416 21.43 -20.14 -8.08
CA ARG A 416 20.71 -20.11 -6.82
C ARG A 416 20.84 -21.47 -6.15
N ARG A 417 21.06 -21.50 -4.84
CA ARG A 417 21.14 -22.73 -4.05
C ARG A 417 19.86 -23.04 -3.25
N GLY A 418 18.89 -22.12 -3.22
CA GLY A 418 17.62 -22.28 -2.51
C GLY A 418 16.54 -23.08 -3.24
N THR A 419 15.61 -23.68 -2.47
CA THR A 419 14.50 -24.51 -2.99
C THR A 419 13.35 -23.71 -3.62
N LYS A 420 13.17 -22.45 -3.22
CA LYS A 420 12.09 -21.59 -3.73
C LYS A 420 12.32 -21.30 -5.21
N ARG A 421 11.37 -21.75 -6.06
CA ARG A 421 11.43 -21.64 -7.52
C ARG A 421 12.65 -22.38 -8.12
N ALA A 422 13.12 -23.46 -7.49
CA ALA A 422 14.27 -24.23 -7.95
C ALA A 422 14.12 -24.67 -9.43
N CYS A 423 15.24 -24.71 -10.14
CA CYS A 423 15.28 -25.28 -11.49
C CYS A 423 15.52 -26.78 -11.37
N HIS A 424 14.62 -27.60 -11.94
CA HIS A 424 14.75 -29.06 -11.90
C HIS A 424 16.02 -29.53 -12.63
N GLU A 425 16.36 -28.88 -13.75
CA GLU A 425 17.54 -29.16 -14.58
C GLU A 425 18.71 -28.22 -14.29
N GLN A 426 18.85 -27.74 -13.04
CA GLN A 426 19.85 -26.74 -12.68
C GLN A 426 21.27 -27.17 -13.09
N ALA A 427 21.67 -28.40 -12.80
CA ALA A 427 22.99 -28.91 -13.15
C ALA A 427 23.25 -28.92 -14.68
N GLY A 428 22.23 -29.28 -15.46
CA GLY A 428 22.31 -29.26 -16.93
C GLY A 428 22.46 -27.85 -17.48
N VAL A 429 21.71 -26.89 -16.92
CA VAL A 429 21.81 -25.46 -17.27
C VAL A 429 23.18 -24.89 -16.90
N GLU A 430 23.66 -25.14 -15.66
CA GLU A 430 24.97 -24.69 -15.19
C GLU A 430 26.11 -25.26 -16.06
N ALA A 431 26.05 -26.55 -16.40
CA ALA A 431 27.02 -27.17 -17.30
C ALA A 431 26.97 -26.58 -18.72
N LEU A 432 25.77 -26.28 -19.24
CA LEU A 432 25.60 -25.65 -20.55
C LEU A 432 26.22 -24.26 -20.59
N VAL A 433 25.89 -23.38 -19.64
CA VAL A 433 26.44 -22.02 -19.61
C VAL A 433 27.94 -22.02 -19.35
N GLY A 434 28.44 -22.95 -18.53
CA GLY A 434 29.88 -23.14 -18.34
C GLY A 434 30.62 -23.46 -19.64
N ARG A 435 30.06 -24.34 -20.50
CA ARG A 435 30.61 -24.60 -21.85
C ARG A 435 30.61 -23.37 -22.76
N HIS A 436 29.75 -22.39 -22.48
CA HIS A 436 29.68 -21.11 -23.18
C HIS A 436 30.48 -19.99 -22.47
N GLY A 437 31.40 -20.36 -21.58
CA GLY A 437 32.36 -19.46 -20.95
C GLY A 437 31.79 -18.63 -19.81
N PHE A 438 30.61 -18.98 -19.28
CA PHE A 438 30.06 -18.32 -18.10
C PHE A 438 30.69 -18.86 -16.82
N THR A 439 31.11 -17.96 -15.93
CA THR A 439 31.43 -18.29 -14.55
C THR A 439 30.13 -18.33 -13.75
N VAL A 440 29.83 -19.50 -13.18
CA VAL A 440 28.63 -19.72 -12.36
C VAL A 440 28.92 -19.31 -10.92
N ILE A 441 28.14 -18.37 -10.38
CA ILE A 441 28.22 -17.92 -8.99
C ILE A 441 26.87 -18.06 -8.30
N ALA A 442 26.88 -18.36 -7.01
CA ALA A 442 25.71 -18.22 -6.15
C ALA A 442 25.88 -16.91 -5.35
N PRO A 443 25.05 -15.87 -5.57
CA PRO A 443 25.25 -14.57 -4.91
C PRO A 443 25.31 -14.66 -3.39
N GLU A 444 24.57 -15.59 -2.78
CA GLU A 444 24.57 -15.86 -1.34
C GLU A 444 25.92 -16.30 -0.75
N GLU A 445 26.88 -16.70 -1.57
CA GLU A 445 28.23 -17.12 -1.17
C GLU A 445 29.23 -15.94 -1.17
N HIS A 446 28.80 -14.75 -1.57
CA HIS A 446 29.65 -13.56 -1.72
C HIS A 446 29.14 -12.39 -0.87
N ALA A 447 30.06 -11.53 -0.41
CA ALA A 447 29.68 -10.25 0.18
C ALA A 447 29.02 -9.34 -0.86
N LEU A 448 28.10 -8.47 -0.45
CA LEU A 448 27.37 -7.59 -1.37
C LEU A 448 28.29 -6.70 -2.26
N PRO A 449 29.38 -6.08 -1.73
CA PRO A 449 30.37 -5.40 -2.56
C PRO A 449 30.92 -6.24 -3.71
N ASP A 450 31.30 -7.50 -3.42
CA ASP A 450 31.83 -8.43 -4.41
C ASP A 450 30.76 -8.84 -5.43
N GLN A 451 29.51 -9.07 -4.98
CA GLN A 451 28.38 -9.34 -5.89
C GLN A 451 28.20 -8.21 -6.90
N VAL A 452 28.26 -6.95 -6.47
CA VAL A 452 28.14 -5.79 -7.34
C VAL A 452 29.34 -5.68 -8.29
N ALA A 453 30.57 -5.89 -7.81
CA ALA A 453 31.75 -5.87 -8.66
C ALA A 453 31.71 -6.94 -9.77
N LEU A 454 31.31 -8.18 -9.44
CA LEU A 454 31.14 -9.27 -10.40
C LEU A 454 30.18 -8.89 -11.53
N VAL A 455 29.07 -8.23 -11.20
CA VAL A 455 28.03 -7.83 -12.16
C VAL A 455 28.47 -6.67 -13.04
N ARG A 456 29.20 -5.71 -12.48
CA ARG A 456 29.72 -4.55 -13.20
C ARG A 456 30.88 -4.90 -14.13
N GLY A 457 31.72 -5.84 -13.71
CA GLY A 457 32.82 -6.35 -14.51
C GLY A 457 32.38 -7.23 -15.69
N ALA A 458 31.20 -7.83 -15.62
CA ALA A 458 30.68 -8.69 -16.68
C ALA A 458 30.26 -7.92 -17.94
N GLU A 459 30.59 -8.45 -19.11
CA GLU A 459 30.04 -8.04 -20.40
C GLU A 459 28.66 -8.62 -20.66
N VAL A 460 28.35 -9.78 -20.08
CA VAL A 460 27.04 -10.43 -20.16
C VAL A 460 26.69 -11.03 -18.81
N VAL A 461 25.48 -10.74 -18.33
CA VAL A 461 24.94 -11.28 -17.08
C VAL A 461 23.78 -12.21 -17.41
N ALA A 462 23.92 -13.48 -17.10
CA ALA A 462 22.88 -14.48 -17.22
C ALA A 462 22.45 -14.98 -15.84
N GLY A 463 21.29 -15.60 -15.71
CA GLY A 463 20.92 -16.24 -14.45
C GLY A 463 19.48 -16.67 -14.37
N PHE A 464 19.14 -17.29 -13.24
CA PHE A 464 17.75 -17.62 -12.95
C PHE A 464 16.97 -16.39 -12.49
N GLY A 465 15.73 -16.27 -12.97
CA GLY A 465 14.79 -15.22 -12.57
C GLY A 465 14.63 -15.14 -11.04
N GLY A 466 14.84 -13.96 -10.48
CA GLY A 466 14.85 -13.72 -9.05
C GLY A 466 15.80 -12.59 -8.65
N SER A 467 15.94 -12.41 -7.33
CA SER A 467 16.69 -11.28 -6.76
C SER A 467 18.18 -11.28 -7.07
N GLY A 468 18.78 -12.43 -7.45
CA GLY A 468 20.14 -12.46 -7.97
C GLY A 468 20.28 -11.50 -9.14
N LEU A 469 19.43 -11.66 -10.17
CA LEU A 469 19.43 -10.81 -11.36
C LEU A 469 19.05 -9.35 -11.10
N PHE A 470 18.59 -8.96 -9.91
CA PHE A 470 18.27 -7.56 -9.66
C PHE A 470 19.52 -6.69 -9.52
N HIS A 471 20.70 -7.29 -9.31
CA HIS A 471 21.98 -6.58 -9.32
C HIS A 471 22.26 -5.84 -10.64
N ILE A 472 21.62 -6.22 -11.75
CA ILE A 472 21.72 -5.47 -13.01
C ILE A 472 21.34 -4.00 -12.81
N ALA A 473 20.46 -3.70 -11.83
CA ALA A 473 20.09 -2.35 -11.48
C ALA A 473 21.28 -1.48 -11.01
N LEU A 474 22.35 -2.10 -10.49
CA LEU A 474 23.52 -1.45 -9.90
C LEU A 474 24.71 -1.38 -10.86
N THR A 475 24.48 -1.69 -12.14
CA THR A 475 25.48 -1.52 -13.20
C THR A 475 25.67 -0.04 -13.56
N ASP A 476 26.85 0.30 -14.09
CA ASP A 476 27.18 1.66 -14.55
C ASP A 476 26.88 1.91 -16.03
N ARG A 477 26.47 0.86 -16.76
CA ARG A 477 26.21 0.89 -18.19
C ARG A 477 25.11 -0.11 -18.56
N PRO A 478 24.46 0.05 -19.73
CA PRO A 478 23.66 -1.01 -20.32
C PRO A 478 24.45 -2.32 -20.44
N THR A 479 24.01 -3.35 -19.72
CA THR A 479 24.62 -4.68 -19.73
C THR A 479 23.66 -5.68 -20.37
N PRO A 480 24.08 -6.46 -21.38
CA PRO A 480 23.29 -7.58 -21.90
C PRO A 480 22.90 -8.58 -20.81
N VAL A 481 21.60 -8.86 -20.70
CA VAL A 481 21.02 -9.76 -19.69
C VAL A 481 20.34 -10.97 -20.33
N ILE A 482 20.60 -12.16 -19.81
CA ILE A 482 19.88 -13.40 -20.16
C ILE A 482 19.14 -13.91 -18.92
N ALA A 483 17.81 -13.82 -18.92
CA ALA A 483 16.99 -14.26 -17.81
C ALA A 483 16.31 -15.60 -18.11
N ILE A 484 16.64 -16.63 -17.33
CA ILE A 484 16.04 -17.96 -17.42
C ILE A 484 14.97 -18.11 -16.35
N ALA A 485 13.73 -18.41 -16.72
CA ALA A 485 12.63 -18.58 -15.78
C ALA A 485 11.59 -19.58 -16.25
N SER A 486 10.82 -20.15 -15.31
CA SER A 486 9.64 -20.91 -15.67
C SER A 486 8.54 -20.02 -16.27
N ASP A 487 7.62 -20.64 -17.01
CA ASP A 487 6.44 -19.95 -17.57
C ASP A 487 5.60 -19.25 -16.49
N ASN A 488 5.57 -19.81 -15.27
CA ASN A 488 4.78 -19.27 -14.15
C ASN A 488 5.45 -18.08 -13.43
N TYR A 489 6.69 -17.71 -13.76
CA TYR A 489 7.37 -16.58 -13.13
C TYR A 489 7.48 -15.40 -14.10
N PRO A 490 6.73 -14.29 -13.94
CA PRO A 490 6.56 -13.29 -15.00
C PRO A 490 7.82 -12.48 -15.34
N LEU A 491 8.92 -12.60 -14.58
CA LEU A 491 10.13 -11.77 -14.74
C LEU A 491 9.83 -10.25 -14.65
N ALA A 492 8.83 -9.89 -13.86
CA ALA A 492 8.32 -8.52 -13.82
C ALA A 492 9.39 -7.50 -13.38
N ASN A 493 10.26 -7.88 -12.44
CA ASN A 493 11.26 -6.97 -11.91
C ASN A 493 12.48 -6.86 -12.83
N GLU A 494 12.91 -7.97 -13.41
CA GLU A 494 14.00 -8.06 -14.37
C GLU A 494 13.66 -7.23 -15.63
N ARG A 495 12.43 -7.37 -16.13
CA ARG A 495 11.91 -6.54 -17.24
C ARG A 495 11.88 -5.06 -16.88
N LEU A 496 11.43 -4.70 -15.67
CA LEU A 496 11.41 -3.30 -15.21
C LEU A 496 12.81 -2.71 -15.02
N PHE A 497 13.76 -3.44 -14.44
CA PHE A 497 15.14 -2.98 -14.32
C PHE A 497 15.82 -2.86 -15.69
N ALA A 498 15.61 -3.82 -16.58
CA ALA A 498 16.09 -3.74 -17.94
C ALA A 498 15.53 -2.53 -18.68
N ALA A 499 14.24 -2.22 -18.52
CA ALA A 499 13.65 -1.04 -19.12
C ALA A 499 14.11 0.27 -18.44
N LEU A 500 14.29 0.26 -17.11
CA LEU A 500 14.78 1.40 -16.34
C LEU A 500 16.25 1.71 -16.63
N HIS A 501 17.08 0.76 -17.04
CA HIS A 501 18.52 1.01 -17.31
C HIS A 501 18.92 0.74 -18.76
N ASP A 502 17.92 0.53 -19.61
CA ASP A 502 18.07 0.22 -21.04
C ASP A 502 19.00 -0.97 -21.30
N HIS A 503 18.85 -2.05 -20.51
CA HIS A 503 19.59 -3.29 -20.71
C HIS A 503 19.01 -4.08 -21.89
N PRO A 504 19.85 -4.59 -22.81
CA PRO A 504 19.43 -5.65 -23.72
C PRO A 504 18.97 -6.86 -22.91
N LEU A 505 17.81 -7.43 -23.23
CA LEU A 505 17.22 -8.52 -22.43
C LEU A 505 16.77 -9.67 -23.32
N SER A 506 17.35 -10.84 -23.08
CA SER A 506 16.91 -12.12 -23.64
C SER A 506 16.20 -12.93 -22.56
N VAL A 507 14.97 -13.33 -22.81
CA VAL A 507 14.18 -14.19 -21.91
C VAL A 507 14.16 -15.61 -22.44
N VAL A 508 14.47 -16.56 -21.55
CA VAL A 508 14.40 -18.00 -21.84
C VAL A 508 13.42 -18.64 -20.87
N ARG A 509 12.34 -19.19 -21.44
CA ARG A 509 11.28 -19.90 -20.74
C ARG A 509 11.46 -21.41 -20.82
N GLY A 510 11.14 -22.10 -19.73
CA GLY A 510 11.17 -23.56 -19.65
C GLY A 510 10.17 -24.14 -18.67
#